data_AF-L8Y8K7-F1
#
_entry.id   AF-L8Y8K7-F1
#
_cell.length_a   1.000
_cell.length_b   1.000
_cell.length_c   1.000
_cell.angle_alpha   90.00
_cell.angle_beta   90.00
_cell.angle_gamma   90.00
#
_symmetry.space_group_name_H-M   'P 1'
#
loop_
_entity.id
_entity.type
_entity.pdbx_description
1 polymer ?
#
loop_
_entity_poly.entity_id
_entity_poly.type
_entity_poly.pdbx_seq_one_letter_code
_entity_poly.pdbx_strand_id
1 'polypeptide(L)'
;MKLVDSSGCPVLDCPESHQITLSHSCCKVCKGYDFCSERHNCMENSVCRNLNDRAVCSCRDGFRALREDNAYCEGNPYNDV
;
A
#
# COMPACT_ATOMS: atom_id res chain seq x y z
N MET A 1 23.76 19.51 18.77
CA MET A 1 22.85 19.08 17.68
C MET A 1 22.72 17.57 17.81
N LYS A 2 21.59 17.06 18.33
CA LYS A 2 21.38 15.61 18.40
C LYS A 2 21.02 15.16 16.99
N LEU A 3 21.96 14.49 16.31
CA LEU A 3 21.61 13.61 15.21
C LEU A 3 20.64 12.60 15.80
N VAL A 4 19.39 12.65 15.34
CA VAL A 4 18.37 11.67 15.70
C VAL A 4 18.86 10.36 15.11
N ASP A 5 19.44 9.56 16.00
CA ASP A 5 19.78 8.17 15.75
C ASP A 5 18.54 7.45 15.23
N SER A 6 18.74 6.66 14.18
CA SER A 6 17.80 5.89 13.36
C SER A 6 16.90 4.89 14.11
N SER A 7 16.74 5.05 15.42
CA SER A 7 16.08 4.19 16.39
C SER A 7 14.56 4.05 16.25
N GLY A 8 13.94 4.65 15.23
CA GLY A 8 12.50 4.54 14.97
C GLY A 8 12.12 3.62 13.81
N CYS A 9 13.09 3.18 13.00
CA CYS A 9 12.81 2.34 11.83
C CYS A 9 13.18 0.88 12.09
N PRO A 10 12.37 -0.08 11.58
CA PRO A 10 12.70 -1.49 11.71
C PRO A 10 13.99 -1.81 10.96
N VAL A 11 14.75 -2.77 11.50
CA VAL A 11 15.91 -3.33 10.81
C VAL A 11 15.39 -4.10 9.60
N LEU A 12 15.98 -3.82 8.43
CA LEU A 12 15.61 -4.48 7.17
C LEU A 12 16.54 -5.67 6.90
N ASP A 13 15.97 -6.84 6.63
CA ASP A 13 16.71 -8.06 6.27
C ASP A 13 17.22 -8.08 4.81
N CYS A 14 17.33 -6.92 4.16
CA CYS A 14 17.80 -6.77 2.79
C CYS A 14 19.00 -5.81 2.69
N PRO A 15 19.89 -6.02 1.70
CA PRO A 15 21.04 -5.15 1.50
C PRO A 15 20.59 -3.75 1.09
N GLU A 16 21.42 -2.74 1.37
CA GLU A 16 21.12 -1.33 1.05
C GLU A 16 20.79 -1.10 -0.43
N SER A 17 21.34 -1.91 -1.34
CA SER A 17 21.02 -1.87 -2.77
C SER A 17 19.56 -2.21 -3.10
N HIS A 18 18.89 -2.96 -2.22
CA HIS A 18 17.49 -3.31 -2.34
C HIS A 18 16.60 -2.48 -1.42
N GLN A 19 17.16 -1.52 -0.67
CA GLN A 19 16.37 -0.61 0.15
C GLN A 19 15.81 0.50 -0.72
N ILE A 20 14.50 0.70 -0.64
CA ILE A 20 13.76 1.74 -1.34
C ILE A 20 13.28 2.79 -0.35
N THR A 21 13.51 4.05 -0.70
CA THR A 21 13.02 5.22 0.05
C THR A 21 11.64 5.58 -0.45
N LEU A 22 10.69 5.75 0.48
CA LEU A 22 9.30 6.10 0.16
C LEU A 22 9.10 7.60 0.30
N SER A 23 8.38 8.22 -0.64
CA SER A 23 8.09 9.67 -0.57
C SER A 23 7.22 10.06 0.64
N HIS A 24 6.47 9.11 1.20
CA HIS A 24 5.50 9.34 2.27
C HIS A 24 5.90 8.66 3.60
N SER A 25 7.10 8.08 3.71
CA SER A 25 7.57 7.43 4.94
C SER A 25 8.98 7.87 5.31
N CYS A 26 9.24 7.97 6.62
CA CYS A 26 10.58 8.23 7.15
C CYS A 26 11.49 6.99 7.02
N CYS A 27 10.90 5.79 6.98
CA CYS A 27 11.64 4.53 6.94
C CYS A 27 11.73 3.96 5.53
N LYS A 28 12.89 3.37 5.24
CA LYS A 28 13.08 2.58 4.02
C LYS A 28 12.41 1.22 4.18
N VAL A 29 12.12 0.58 3.06
CA VAL A 29 11.65 -0.80 3.03
C VAL A 29 12.44 -1.61 2.00
N CYS A 30 12.31 -2.93 2.02
CA CYS A 30 12.95 -3.79 1.04
C CYS A 30 12.21 -3.80 -0.30
N LYS A 31 12.94 -4.00 -1.39
CA LYS A 31 12.34 -4.27 -2.69
C LYS A 31 11.49 -5.54 -2.60
N GLY A 32 10.23 -5.44 -3.04
CA GLY A 32 9.26 -6.53 -2.87
C GLY A 32 8.58 -6.56 -1.49
N TYR A 33 8.75 -5.52 -0.68
CA TYR A 33 7.97 -5.33 0.54
C TYR A 33 6.48 -5.42 0.22
N ASP A 34 5.76 -6.16 1.05
CA ASP A 34 4.32 -6.28 0.89
C ASP A 34 3.58 -5.17 1.63
N PHE A 35 3.32 -4.07 0.93
CA PHE A 35 2.54 -2.97 1.46
C PHE A 35 1.09 -3.36 1.76
N CYS A 36 0.60 -4.47 1.18
CA CYS A 36 -0.74 -4.98 1.47
C CYS A 36 -0.81 -5.85 2.72
N SER A 37 0.32 -6.37 3.20
CA SER A 37 0.36 -7.09 4.48
C SER A 37 0.27 -6.14 5.68
N GLU A 38 0.64 -4.87 5.49
CA GLU A 38 0.40 -3.80 6.46
C GLU A 38 -1.09 -3.45 6.50
N ARG A 39 -1.59 -2.91 7.62
CA ARG A 39 -2.97 -2.43 7.73
C ARG A 39 -3.27 -1.38 6.65
N HIS A 40 -3.96 -1.80 5.60
CA HIS A 40 -4.43 -0.93 4.52
C HIS A 40 -5.87 -0.46 4.77
N ASN A 41 -6.20 0.75 4.32
CA ASN A 41 -7.54 1.35 4.45
C ASN A 41 -8.52 0.90 3.35
N CYS A 42 -8.22 -0.18 2.61
CA CYS A 42 -9.11 -0.72 1.60
C CYS A 42 -10.39 -1.26 2.25
N MET A 43 -11.55 -0.80 1.79
CA MET A 43 -12.85 -1.18 2.35
C MET A 43 -13.46 -2.38 1.59
N GLU A 44 -14.69 -2.73 1.95
CA GLU A 44 -15.46 -3.78 1.28
C GLU A 44 -15.55 -3.56 -0.24
N ASN A 45 -15.52 -4.65 -1.01
CA ASN A 45 -15.50 -4.68 -2.47
C ASN A 45 -14.26 -4.04 -3.15
N SER A 46 -13.26 -3.64 -2.37
CA SER A 46 -11.94 -3.30 -2.88
C SER A 46 -10.94 -4.44 -2.62
N VAL A 47 -9.84 -4.44 -3.38
CA VAL A 47 -8.69 -5.32 -3.24
C VAL A 47 -7.44 -4.47 -3.12
N CYS A 48 -6.56 -4.83 -2.20
CA CYS A 48 -5.25 -4.20 -2.10
C CYS A 48 -4.36 -4.71 -3.24
N ARG A 49 -3.72 -3.78 -3.95
CA ARG A 49 -2.71 -4.06 -4.96
C ARG A 49 -1.36 -3.53 -4.47
N ASN A 50 -0.42 -4.46 -4.31
CA ASN A 50 0.92 -4.14 -3.89
C ASN A 50 1.71 -3.57 -5.08
N LEU A 51 2.17 -2.32 -4.98
CA LEU A 51 3.07 -1.68 -5.94
C LEU A 51 4.49 -1.61 -5.38
N ASN A 52 5.44 -1.20 -6.21
CA ASN A 52 6.85 -1.17 -5.81
C ASN A 52 7.16 -0.21 -4.65
N ASP A 53 6.37 0.86 -4.50
CA ASP A 53 6.60 1.95 -3.54
C ASP A 53 5.40 2.22 -2.63
N ARG A 54 4.27 1.53 -2.81
CA ARG A 54 3.05 1.73 -2.02
C ARG A 54 2.04 0.60 -2.22
N ALA A 55 1.08 0.50 -1.30
CA ALA A 55 -0.17 -0.20 -1.55
C ALA A 55 -1.19 0.77 -2.14
N VAL A 56 -1.99 0.29 -3.10
CA VAL A 56 -3.17 1.01 -3.60
C VAL A 56 -4.39 0.12 -3.51
N CYS A 57 -5.55 0.70 -3.22
CA CYS A 57 -6.81 -0.01 -3.31
C CYS A 57 -7.32 0.01 -4.76
N SER A 58 -8.01 -1.03 -5.17
CA SER A 58 -8.64 -1.15 -6.49
C SER A 58 -9.96 -1.87 -6.32
N CYS A 59 -11.02 -1.43 -7.00
CA CYS A 59 -12.30 -2.12 -6.92
C CYS A 59 -12.25 -3.48 -7.60
N ARG A 60 -13.00 -4.45 -7.05
CA ARG A 60 -13.22 -5.75 -7.69
C ARG A 60 -13.96 -5.56 -9.01
N ASP A 61 -13.80 -6.52 -9.91
CA ASP A 61 -14.56 -6.54 -11.16
C ASP A 61 -16.08 -6.45 -10.89
N GLY A 62 -16.76 -5.58 -11.63
CA GLY A 62 -18.18 -5.26 -11.43
C GLY A 62 -18.47 -4.19 -10.37
N PHE A 63 -17.44 -3.62 -9.73
CA PHE A 63 -17.58 -2.51 -8.79
C PHE A 63 -16.89 -1.25 -9.31
N ARG A 64 -17.54 -0.10 -9.15
CA ARG A 64 -16.98 1.22 -9.49
C ARG A 64 -16.46 1.92 -8.24
N ALA A 65 -15.35 2.63 -8.40
CA ALA A 65 -14.82 3.49 -7.36
C ALA A 65 -15.74 4.69 -7.16
N LEU A 66 -16.14 4.94 -5.92
CA LEU A 66 -16.92 6.13 -5.55
C LEU A 66 -16.03 7.36 -5.31
N ARG A 67 -14.73 7.13 -5.12
CA ARG A 67 -13.74 8.15 -4.77
C ARG A 67 -12.43 7.87 -5.51
N GLU A 68 -11.61 8.91 -5.69
CA GLU A 68 -10.31 8.82 -6.35
C GLU A 68 -9.30 7.92 -5.61
N ASP A 69 -9.52 7.66 -4.32
CA ASP A 69 -8.68 6.76 -3.51
C ASP A 69 -8.96 5.27 -3.77
N ASN A 70 -10.01 4.93 -4.53
CA ASN A 70 -10.44 3.57 -4.84
C ASN A 70 -10.63 2.66 -3.60
N ALA A 71 -10.76 3.26 -2.42
CA ALA A 71 -10.96 2.53 -1.18
C ALA A 71 -12.42 2.11 -1.02
N TYR A 72 -13.35 2.90 -1.57
CA TYR A 72 -14.80 2.69 -1.49
C TYR A 72 -15.36 2.30 -2.85
N CYS A 73 -15.91 1.10 -2.93
CA CYS A 73 -16.37 0.50 -4.16
C CYS A 73 -17.86 0.15 -4.05
N GLU A 74 -18.66 0.65 -4.99
CA GLU A 74 -20.08 0.36 -5.10
C GLU A 74 -20.38 -0.24 -6.46
N GLY A 75 -21.28 -1.21 -6.51
CA GLY A 75 -21.67 -1.88 -7.73
C GLY A 75 -22.46 -3.13 -7.39
N ASN A 76 -23.25 -3.60 -8.34
CA ASN A 76 -23.88 -4.91 -8.22
C ASN A 76 -23.23 -5.82 -9.25
N PRO A 77 -22.34 -6.75 -8.85
CA PRO A 77 -21.64 -7.65 -9.78
C PRO A 77 -22.60 -8.57 -10.55
N TYR A 78 -23.89 -8.60 -10.18
CA TYR A 78 -24.94 -9.38 -10.85
C TYR A 78 -25.77 -8.63 -11.90
N ASN A 79 -25.53 -7.33 -12.11
CA ASN A 79 -26.30 -6.52 -13.08
C ASN A 79 -25.58 -6.32 -14.44
N ASP A 80 -24.43 -6.94 -14.65
CA ASP A 80 -23.65 -6.93 -15.92
C ASP A 80 -23.97 -8.15 -16.81
N VAL A 81 -25.26 -8.55 -16.88
CA VAL A 81 -25.79 -9.55 -17.85
C VAL A 81 -26.84 -8.90 -18.74
#